data_AF-Q9HFB9-F1
#
_entry.id   AF-Q9HFB9-F1
#
_cell.length_a   1.000
_cell.length_b   1.000
_cell.length_c   1.000
_cell.angle_alpha   90.00
_cell.angle_beta   90.00
_cell.angle_gamma   90.00
#
_symmetry.space_group_name_H-M   'P 1'
#
loop_
_entity.id
_entity.type
_entity.pdbx_description
1 polymer ?
#
loop_
_entity_poly.entity_id
_entity_poly.type
_entity_poly.pdbx_seq_one_letter_code
_entity_poly.pdbx_strand_id
1 'polypeptide(L)'
;QLTALMGASGAGKTTLLDVLASRKNIGVIGGDILVDGKKPGKEFQRSTSYAEQLDVHEPTQTVREALRFSADLRQPFDTPQEEKYAFVEEMITLLELEDLADSIIGWPEFGLTVEQRKRVTIGVELAAKPELLLFL
;
A
#
# COMPACT_ATOMS: atom_id res chain seq x y z
N GLN A 1 9.07 10.36 9.30
CA GLN A 1 8.38 10.78 10.54
C GLN A 1 7.08 9.99 10.64
N LEU A 2 6.80 9.35 11.78
CA LEU A 2 5.55 8.61 11.98
C LEU A 2 4.50 9.54 12.59
N THR A 3 3.32 9.65 11.97
CA THR A 3 2.20 10.46 12.46
C THR A 3 1.01 9.55 12.70
N ALA A 4 0.54 9.47 13.94
CA ALA A 4 -0.62 8.66 14.31
C ALA A 4 -1.84 9.55 14.58
N LEU A 5 -2.97 9.23 13.93
CA LEU A 5 -4.26 9.89 14.17
C LEU A 5 -5.11 9.04 15.14
N MET A 6 -5.25 9.50 16.38
CA MET A 6 -6.00 8.80 17.43
C MET A 6 -7.24 9.57 17.87
N GLY A 7 -8.30 8.86 18.28
CA GLY A 7 -9.57 9.46 18.69
C GLY A 7 -10.68 8.42 18.87
N ALA A 8 -11.79 8.82 19.49
CA ALA A 8 -12.93 7.93 19.78
C ALA A 8 -13.55 7.31 18.52
N SER A 9 -14.25 6.17 18.67
CA SER A 9 -15.03 5.58 17.58
C SER A 9 -16.10 6.58 17.11
N GLY A 10 -16.27 6.75 15.80
CA GLY A 10 -17.19 7.74 15.22
C GLY A 10 -16.65 9.17 15.12
N ALA A 11 -15.44 9.48 15.63
CA ALA A 11 -14.84 10.83 15.54
C ALA A 11 -14.44 11.28 14.12
N GLY A 12 -14.72 10.47 13.08
CA GLY A 12 -14.41 10.83 11.70
C GLY A 12 -12.95 10.63 11.26
N LYS A 13 -12.14 9.86 12.01
CA LYS A 13 -10.73 9.55 11.65
C LYS A 13 -10.60 8.94 10.26
N THR A 14 -11.38 7.88 10.01
CA THR A 14 -11.46 7.22 8.70
C THR A 14 -11.92 8.22 7.63
N THR A 15 -12.97 8.99 7.91
CA THR A 15 -13.45 10.04 6.99
C THR A 15 -12.38 11.08 6.65
N LEU A 16 -11.58 11.51 7.63
CA LEU A 16 -10.49 12.48 7.42
C LEU A 16 -9.37 11.88 6.56
N LEU A 17 -8.95 10.65 6.87
CA LEU A 17 -7.93 9.94 6.09
C LEU A 17 -8.41 9.66 4.65
N ASP A 18 -9.69 9.31 4.45
CA ASP A 18 -10.29 9.11 3.13
C ASP A 18 -10.32 10.40 2.30
N VAL A 19 -10.57 11.54 2.94
CA VAL A 19 -10.55 12.87 2.28
C VAL A 19 -9.12 13.25 1.91
N LEU A 20 -8.14 13.03 2.81
CA LEU A 20 -6.73 13.29 2.52
C LEU A 20 -6.19 12.38 1.41
N ALA A 21 -6.62 11.12 1.36
CA ALA A 21 -6.31 10.17 0.29
C ALA A 21 -7.09 10.43 -1.02
N SER A 22 -7.90 11.50 -1.09
CA SER A 22 -8.73 11.85 -2.25
C SER A 22 -9.69 10.72 -2.71
N ARG A 23 -10.14 9.86 -1.78
CA ARG A 23 -11.07 8.75 -2.05
C ARG A 23 -12.53 9.14 -1.81
N LYS A 24 -12.79 10.14 -0.97
CA LYS A 24 -14.15 10.60 -0.62
C LYS A 24 -14.38 12.05 -1.04
N ASN A 25 -15.22 12.23 -2.06
CA ASN A 25 -15.57 13.54 -2.63
C ASN A 25 -17.01 14.00 -2.28
N ILE A 26 -17.65 13.34 -1.31
CA ILE A 26 -19.06 13.55 -0.98
C ILE A 26 -19.16 14.26 0.37
N GLY A 27 -19.91 15.36 0.41
CA GLY A 27 -20.11 16.20 1.60
C GLY A 27 -19.55 17.61 1.42
N VAL A 28 -19.54 18.39 2.50
CA VAL A 28 -18.88 19.72 2.53
C VAL A 28 -17.43 19.53 2.94
N ILE A 29 -16.52 19.61 1.97
CA ILE A 29 -15.08 19.58 2.19
C ILE A 29 -14.57 21.01 2.03
N GLY A 30 -13.90 21.53 3.07
CA GLY A 30 -13.33 22.87 3.07
C GLY A 30 -11.91 22.87 3.64
N GLY A 31 -11.17 23.96 3.42
CA GLY A 31 -9.76 24.07 3.76
C GLY A 31 -8.83 23.71 2.60
N ASP A 32 -7.54 23.96 2.78
CA ASP A 32 -6.50 23.65 1.80
C ASP A 32 -5.66 22.46 2.30
N ILE A 33 -5.50 21.45 1.44
CA ILE A 33 -4.56 20.35 1.64
C ILE A 33 -3.31 20.69 0.84
N LEU A 34 -2.15 20.66 1.48
CA LEU A 34 -0.87 20.98 0.87
C LEU A 34 0.15 19.87 1.15
N VAL A 35 0.87 19.47 0.11
CA VAL A 35 2.00 18.54 0.17
C VAL A 35 3.20 19.33 -0.33
N ASP A 36 4.20 19.52 0.53
CA ASP A 36 5.36 20.41 0.29
C ASP A 36 4.96 21.82 -0.19
N GLY A 37 3.86 22.35 0.37
CA GLY A 37 3.35 23.69 0.04
C GLY A 37 2.58 23.79 -1.28
N LYS A 38 2.33 22.68 -1.98
CA LYS A 38 1.54 22.63 -3.22
C LYS A 38 0.24 21.84 -3.02
N LYS A 39 -0.82 22.22 -3.74
CA LYS A 39 -2.06 21.44 -3.73
C LYS A 39 -1.82 20.06 -4.37
N PRO A 40 -2.23 18.95 -3.73
CA PRO A 40 -2.07 17.62 -4.30
C PRO A 40 -2.87 17.51 -5.61
N GLY A 41 -2.17 17.22 -6.70
CA GLY A 41 -2.77 16.91 -8.00
C GLY A 41 -3.13 15.43 -8.13
N LYS A 42 -3.62 15.01 -9.31
CA LYS A 42 -3.86 13.57 -9.60
C LYS A 42 -2.63 12.69 -9.38
N GLU A 43 -1.43 13.26 -9.51
CA GLU A 43 -0.17 12.55 -9.29
C GLU A 43 0.04 12.15 -7.82
N PHE A 44 -0.59 12.87 -6.88
CA PHE A 44 -0.53 12.51 -5.46
C PHE A 44 -1.12 11.12 -5.19
N GLN A 45 -2.18 10.72 -5.89
CA GLN A 45 -2.70 9.35 -5.78
C GLN A 45 -1.73 8.28 -6.32
N ARG A 46 -0.75 8.65 -7.16
CA ARG A 46 0.28 7.73 -7.65
C ARG A 46 1.49 7.67 -6.73
N SER A 47 1.83 8.77 -6.06
CA SER A 47 2.96 8.84 -5.12
C SER A 47 2.61 8.40 -3.70
N THR A 48 1.33 8.17 -3.42
CA THR A 48 0.83 7.70 -2.13
C THR A 48 0.30 6.27 -2.21
N SER A 49 0.72 5.43 -1.27
CA SER A 49 0.24 4.06 -1.13
C SER A 49 -0.74 3.97 0.04
N TYR A 50 -1.80 3.18 -0.12
CA TYR A 50 -2.88 3.07 0.86
C TYR A 50 -3.23 1.60 1.08
N ALA A 51 -2.97 1.10 2.28
CA ALA A 51 -3.35 -0.25 2.66
C ALA A 51 -4.83 -0.26 3.10
N GLU A 52 -5.71 -0.83 2.27
CA GLU A 52 -7.12 -1.02 2.60
C GLU A 52 -7.34 -2.08 3.70
N GLN A 53 -8.46 -1.96 4.42
CA GLN A 53 -8.85 -2.93 5.46
C GLN A 53 -9.20 -4.33 4.89
N LEU A 54 -9.42 -4.43 3.57
CA LEU A 54 -9.68 -5.68 2.85
C LEU A 54 -8.50 -6.03 1.95
N ASP A 55 -7.90 -7.19 2.17
CA ASP A 55 -6.76 -7.68 1.38
C ASP A 55 -7.24 -8.26 0.04
N VAL A 56 -7.05 -7.54 -1.06
CA VAL A 56 -7.38 -8.02 -2.42
C VAL A 56 -6.10 -8.45 -3.12
N HIS A 57 -5.92 -9.77 -3.24
CA HIS A 57 -4.79 -10.38 -3.94
C HIS A 57 -5.28 -11.43 -4.92
N GLU A 58 -4.55 -11.61 -6.03
CA GLU A 58 -4.80 -12.69 -6.97
C GLU A 58 -4.45 -14.04 -6.31
N PRO A 59 -5.41 -14.97 -6.13
CA PRO A 59 -5.19 -16.18 -5.33
C PRO A 59 -4.23 -17.17 -5.98
N THR A 60 -3.96 -17.05 -7.29
CA THR A 60 -3.10 -17.97 -8.05
C THR A 60 -1.62 -17.57 -8.06
N GLN A 61 -1.29 -16.36 -7.64
CA GLN A 61 0.07 -15.84 -7.64
C GLN A 61 0.83 -16.17 -6.34
N THR A 62 2.15 -16.21 -6.44
CA THR A 62 3.03 -16.25 -5.26
C THR A 62 3.17 -14.87 -4.62
N VAL A 63 3.62 -14.82 -3.36
CA VAL A 63 3.91 -13.55 -2.67
C VAL A 63 4.93 -12.72 -3.46
N ARG A 64 6.03 -13.34 -3.90
CA ARG A 64 7.08 -12.69 -4.68
C ARG A 64 6.54 -12.15 -6.00
N GLU A 65 5.69 -12.90 -6.70
CA GLU A 65 5.05 -12.46 -7.94
C GLU A 65 4.15 -11.23 -7.71
N ALA A 66 3.35 -11.23 -6.63
CA ALA A 66 2.48 -10.11 -6.31
C ALA A 66 3.28 -8.82 -6.01
N LEU A 67 4.38 -8.93 -5.26
CA LEU A 67 5.24 -7.78 -4.97
C LEU A 67 5.96 -7.27 -6.24
N ARG A 68 6.48 -8.16 -7.08
CA ARG A 68 7.11 -7.80 -8.37
C ARG A 68 6.12 -7.14 -9.32
N PHE A 69 4.90 -7.67 -9.40
CA PHE A 69 3.83 -7.09 -10.20
C PHE A 69 3.50 -5.65 -9.77
N SER A 70 3.45 -5.41 -8.45
CA SER A 70 3.27 -4.06 -7.90
C SER A 70 4.42 -3.13 -8.28
N ALA A 71 5.67 -3.58 -8.09
CA ALA A 71 6.86 -2.82 -8.42
C ALA A 71 6.93 -2.47 -9.92
N ASP A 72 6.64 -3.42 -10.80
CA ASP A 72 6.68 -3.24 -12.25
C ASP A 72 5.69 -2.18 -12.73
N LEU A 73 4.47 -2.18 -12.16
CA LEU A 73 3.40 -1.26 -12.57
C LEU A 73 3.46 0.12 -11.92
N ARG A 74 3.93 0.21 -10.67
CA ARG A 74 3.84 1.43 -9.87
C ARG A 74 5.15 2.21 -9.78
N GLN A 75 6.29 1.55 -9.93
CA GLN A 75 7.58 2.26 -10.00
C GLN A 75 7.80 2.87 -11.39
N PRO A 76 8.63 3.93 -11.50
CA PRO A 76 8.93 4.58 -12.77
C PRO A 76 9.41 3.61 -13.87
N PHE A 77 9.10 3.94 -15.12
CA PHE A 77 9.42 3.10 -16.28
C PHE A 77 10.92 3.08 -16.60
N ASP A 78 11.64 4.15 -16.25
CA ASP A 78 13.08 4.30 -16.40
C ASP A 78 13.89 3.50 -15.37
N THR A 79 13.28 3.08 -14.26
CA THR A 79 13.92 2.18 -13.29
C THR A 79 14.13 0.79 -13.91
N PRO A 80 15.37 0.28 -13.98
CA PRO A 80 15.65 -1.05 -14.51
C PRO A 80 14.91 -2.14 -13.73
N GLN A 81 14.41 -3.15 -14.43
CA GLN A 81 13.68 -4.27 -13.81
C GLN A 81 14.52 -4.99 -12.74
N GLU A 82 15.83 -5.10 -12.95
CA GLU A 82 16.74 -5.69 -11.96
C GLU A 82 16.77 -4.90 -10.64
N GLU A 83 16.74 -3.56 -10.71
CA GLU A 83 16.66 -2.71 -9.52
C GLU A 83 15.30 -2.85 -8.84
N LYS A 84 14.20 -2.90 -9.62
CA LYS A 84 12.85 -3.14 -9.07
C LYS A 84 12.80 -4.46 -8.31
N TYR A 85 13.39 -5.51 -8.87
CA TYR A 85 13.36 -6.85 -8.28
C TYR A 85 14.29 -6.95 -7.07
N ALA A 86 15.46 -6.33 -7.11
CA ALA A 86 16.33 -6.22 -5.93
C ALA A 86 15.61 -5.53 -4.77
N PHE A 87 14.90 -4.43 -5.04
CA PHE A 87 14.09 -3.74 -4.03
C PHE A 87 12.96 -4.62 -3.48
N VAL A 88 12.32 -5.44 -4.33
CA VAL A 88 11.32 -6.41 -3.86
C VAL A 88 11.92 -7.44 -2.92
N GLU A 89 13.12 -7.96 -3.19
CA GLU A 89 13.80 -8.89 -2.27
C GLU A 89 14.11 -8.21 -0.93
N GLU A 90 14.53 -6.94 -0.93
CA GLU A 90 14.70 -6.16 0.29
C GLU A 90 13.39 -6.04 1.09
N MET A 91 12.26 -5.84 0.42
CA MET A 91 10.94 -5.77 1.08
C MET A 91 10.49 -7.12 1.63
N ILE A 92 10.78 -8.22 0.95
CA ILE A 92 10.52 -9.58 1.44
C ILE A 92 11.28 -9.81 2.74
N THR A 93 12.56 -9.44 2.80
CA THR A 93 13.37 -9.54 4.01
C THR A 93 12.92 -8.58 5.11
N LEU A 94 12.59 -7.33 4.77
CA LEU A 94 12.10 -6.34 5.74
C LEU A 94 10.83 -6.79 6.45
N LEU A 95 9.96 -7.53 5.75
CA LEU A 95 8.67 -7.99 6.27
C LEU A 95 8.70 -9.43 6.80
N GLU A 96 9.88 -10.04 6.86
CA GLU A 96 10.08 -11.43 7.31
C GLU A 96 9.17 -12.41 6.53
N LEU A 97 9.16 -12.26 5.21
CA LEU A 97 8.34 -13.03 4.27
C LEU A 97 9.13 -14.09 3.51
N GLU A 98 10.39 -14.35 3.83
CA GLU A 98 11.28 -15.25 3.08
C GLU A 98 10.70 -16.65 2.91
N ASP A 99 10.18 -17.23 4.00
CA ASP A 99 9.58 -18.57 3.99
C ASP A 99 8.26 -18.63 3.19
N LEU A 100 7.65 -17.47 2.94
CA LEU A 100 6.37 -17.33 2.24
C LEU A 100 6.53 -16.78 0.82
N ALA A 101 7.72 -16.33 0.44
CA ALA A 101 7.97 -15.63 -0.81
C ALA A 101 7.49 -16.42 -2.02
N ASP A 102 7.74 -17.74 -2.02
CA ASP A 102 7.38 -18.63 -3.12
C ASP A 102 6.10 -19.45 -2.83
N SER A 103 5.39 -19.12 -1.75
CA SER A 103 4.08 -19.69 -1.44
C SER A 103 2.96 -18.99 -2.21
N ILE A 104 1.97 -19.76 -2.64
CA ILE A 104 0.75 -19.25 -3.29
C ILE A 104 -0.10 -18.50 -2.25
N ILE A 105 -0.56 -17.29 -2.58
CA ILE A 105 -1.37 -16.46 -1.68
C ILE A 105 -2.68 -17.17 -1.31
N GLY A 106 -3.34 -17.76 -2.32
CA GLY A 106 -4.54 -18.57 -2.15
C GLY A 106 -5.77 -17.76 -1.74
N TRP A 107 -6.86 -18.48 -1.53
CA TRP A 107 -8.14 -17.94 -1.09
C TRP A 107 -8.14 -17.74 0.44
N PRO A 108 -9.02 -16.88 1.00
CA PRO A 108 -9.10 -16.69 2.45
C PRO A 108 -9.33 -17.99 3.24
N GLU A 109 -9.98 -18.98 2.63
CA GLU A 109 -10.28 -20.29 3.23
C GLU A 109 -9.18 -21.33 2.96
N PHE A 110 -8.34 -21.12 1.93
CA PHE A 110 -7.31 -22.04 1.46
C PHE A 110 -6.09 -21.26 0.96
N GLY A 111 -5.12 -21.01 1.83
CA GLY A 111 -3.92 -20.23 1.51
C GLY A 111 -3.26 -19.62 2.75
N LEU A 112 -2.68 -18.43 2.57
CA LEU A 112 -2.05 -17.68 3.65
C LEU A 112 -3.03 -17.33 4.76
N THR A 113 -2.54 -17.35 6.00
CA THR A 113 -3.31 -16.90 7.17
C THR A 113 -3.64 -15.41 7.05
N VAL A 114 -4.64 -14.95 7.80
CA VAL A 114 -5.04 -13.52 7.81
C VAL A 114 -3.86 -12.60 8.15
N GLU A 115 -3.00 -13.02 9.09
CA GLU A 115 -1.83 -12.23 9.48
C GLU A 115 -0.77 -12.17 8.37
N GLN A 116 -0.50 -13.32 7.72
CA GLN A 116 0.44 -13.40 6.61
C GLN A 116 -0.06 -12.57 5.42
N ARG A 117 -1.36 -12.66 5.11
CA ARG A 117 -1.99 -11.88 4.04
C ARG A 117 -1.87 -10.37 4.28
N LYS A 118 -2.05 -9.92 5.51
CA LYS A 118 -1.79 -8.51 5.87
C LYS A 118 -0.35 -8.09 5.60
N ARG A 119 0.64 -8.91 5.97
CA ARG A 119 2.05 -8.61 5.66
C ARG A 119 2.29 -8.51 4.15
N VAL A 120 1.66 -9.39 3.36
CA VAL A 120 1.72 -9.32 1.88
C VAL A 120 1.09 -8.03 1.36
N THR A 121 -0.06 -7.61 1.88
CA THR A 121 -0.69 -6.30 1.52
C THR A 121 0.25 -5.14 1.79
N ILE A 122 0.89 -5.12 2.96
CA ILE A 122 1.88 -4.10 3.31
C ILE A 122 3.07 -4.16 2.34
N GLY A 123 3.56 -5.35 2.02
CA GLY A 123 4.65 -5.57 1.07
C GLY A 123 4.34 -5.10 -0.34
N VAL A 124 3.13 -5.36 -0.85
CA VAL A 124 2.66 -4.90 -2.15
C VAL A 124 2.64 -3.37 -2.22
N GLU A 125 2.17 -2.70 -1.16
CA GLU A 125 2.13 -1.24 -1.08
C GLU A 125 3.54 -0.64 -0.94
N LEU A 126 4.43 -1.27 -0.16
CA LEU A 126 5.83 -0.83 -0.02
C LEU A 126 6.66 -1.06 -1.29
N ALA A 127 6.42 -2.16 -2.02
CA ALA A 127 7.08 -2.48 -3.28
C ALA A 127 6.83 -1.43 -4.36
N ALA A 128 5.78 -0.61 -4.23
CA ALA A 128 5.53 0.54 -5.09
C ALA A 128 6.53 1.70 -4.89
N LYS A 129 7.39 1.63 -3.87
CA LYS A 129 8.33 2.68 -3.43
C LYS A 129 7.62 4.05 -3.23
N PRO A 130 6.56 4.09 -2.41
CA PRO A 130 5.76 5.30 -2.23
C PRO A 130 6.51 6.37 -1.43
N GLU A 131 6.26 7.65 -1.73
CA GLU A 131 6.82 8.78 -0.95
C GLU A 131 6.06 8.98 0.37
N LEU A 132 4.79 8.58 0.41
CA LEU A 132 3.95 8.63 1.60
C LEU A 132 3.09 7.35 1.68
N LEU A 133 3.11 6.71 2.85
CA LEU A 133 2.32 5.51 3.09
C LEU A 133 1.30 5.76 4.21
N LEU A 134 0.02 5.48 3.92
CA LEU A 134 -1.10 5.63 4.84
C LEU A 134 -1.63 4.24 5.22
N PHE A 135 -1.69 3.97 6.52
CA PHE A 135 -2.30 2.77 7.10
C PHE A 135 -3.66 3.12 7.70
N LEU A 136 -4.65 2.23 7.52
CA LEU A 136 -5.96 2.36 8.15
C LEU A 136 -6.37 1.13 8.98
#